data_AF-G8BU01-F1
#
_entry.id   AF-G8BU01-F1
#
_cell.length_a   1.000
_cell.length_b   1.000
_cell.length_c   1.000
_cell.angle_alpha   90.00
_cell.angle_beta   90.00
_cell.angle_gamma   90.00
#
_symmetry.space_group_name_H-M   'P 1'
#
loop_
_entity.id
_entity.type
_entity.pdbx_description
1 polymer ?
#
loop_
_entity_poly.entity_id
_entity_poly.type
_entity_poly.pdbx_seq_one_letter_code
_entity_poly.pdbx_strand_id
1 'polypeptide(L)'
;MSDDKSSTSMILDVAWAELDNKNQDFIYAKDFPNLVNIINNFLNRSSNDGSKHTLLSSTGESVINTFAKEKEFFKIYKDEFKEIFYGLIGKSFKELVNESINFGEIDISHLKENVKMSKKGDQESPYRHENDHAHHILNNSSSNIYNSSADNVQTKIYGNDESNDESILKLKENENIIESPLRNLSYKRELENDLLITKKDLKFKDDIIMEKDREIIELTRKVGDLKDKYNFLQREFSFYKKRGENRNSLTTDDDKTNDETNLNIQKNDVTKHEFIIDEMNRRIHEQMLIINALKEELQNDNPNGNSKFGYLYNSMRKQLSRNPSYSSTLYVIISIFFFLSIVVISGSTIFTSFSQDDRMGAYDSYRYKYLESFGASWWEQNTLLRFIMNLFFGKGTEPYEFSDPYVTTAASSNAYDNLFNQ
;
A
#
# COMPACT_ATOMS: atom_id res chain seq x y z
N MET A 1 25.89 -3.62 12.75
CA MET A 1 25.37 -4.70 11.88
C MET A 1 26.01 -4.50 10.53
N SER A 2 26.79 -5.49 10.10
CA SER A 2 27.69 -5.41 8.96
C SER A 2 26.95 -5.27 7.64
N ASP A 3 27.45 -4.34 6.81
CA ASP A 3 27.08 -4.05 5.42
C ASP A 3 27.35 -5.23 4.48
N ASP A 4 26.75 -6.39 4.73
CA ASP A 4 26.63 -7.41 3.69
C ASP A 4 25.54 -6.94 2.73
N LYS A 5 25.91 -5.96 1.90
CA LYS A 5 25.23 -5.71 0.62
C LYS A 5 25.31 -6.99 -0.17
N SER A 6 24.34 -7.87 0.08
CA SER A 6 24.15 -9.14 -0.62
C SER A 6 24.34 -8.89 -2.11
N SER A 7 25.04 -9.77 -2.81
CA SER A 7 25.25 -9.69 -4.26
C SER A 7 23.97 -9.35 -5.03
N THR A 8 22.83 -9.81 -4.53
CA THR A 8 21.47 -9.51 -5.02
C THR A 8 21.13 -8.02 -5.01
N SER A 9 21.48 -7.30 -3.93
CA SER A 9 21.30 -5.85 -3.84
C SER A 9 22.16 -5.09 -4.84
N MET A 10 23.40 -5.54 -5.09
CA MET A 10 24.27 -4.92 -6.08
C MET A 10 23.73 -5.13 -7.51
N ILE A 11 23.24 -6.32 -7.83
CA ILE A 11 22.62 -6.60 -9.14
C ILE A 11 21.40 -5.71 -9.35
N LEU A 12 20.55 -5.58 -8.33
CA LEU A 12 19.40 -4.69 -8.38
C LEU A 12 19.83 -3.23 -8.55
N ASP A 13 20.81 -2.75 -7.79
CA ASP A 13 21.32 -1.38 -7.88
C ASP A 13 21.80 -1.04 -9.30
N VAL A 14 22.52 -1.95 -9.93
CA VAL A 14 23.06 -1.78 -11.28
C VAL A 14 21.93 -1.78 -12.32
N ALA A 15 21.01 -2.76 -12.25
CA ALA A 15 19.87 -2.82 -13.16
C ALA A 15 18.93 -1.62 -13.01
N TRP A 16 18.73 -1.15 -11.78
CA TRP A 16 17.91 0.01 -11.49
C TRP A 16 18.50 1.29 -12.08
N ALA A 17 19.81 1.47 -11.95
CA ALA A 17 20.50 2.65 -12.48
C ALA A 17 20.46 2.73 -14.01
N GLU A 18 20.33 1.60 -14.72
CA GLU A 18 20.17 1.55 -16.17
C GLU A 18 18.76 1.98 -16.62
N LEU A 19 17.75 1.71 -15.79
CA LEU A 19 16.37 2.07 -16.10
C LEU A 19 16.02 3.50 -15.64
N ASP A 20 16.47 3.88 -14.44
CA ASP A 20 16.24 5.20 -13.83
C ASP A 20 17.39 6.17 -14.12
N ASN A 21 17.50 6.56 -15.39
CA ASN A 21 18.51 7.53 -15.85
C ASN A 21 18.42 8.90 -15.11
N LYS A 22 17.30 9.19 -14.46
CA LYS A 22 17.04 10.45 -13.78
C LYS A 22 17.31 10.40 -12.27
N ASN A 23 17.69 9.24 -11.72
CA ASN A 23 17.86 9.00 -10.28
C ASN A 23 16.64 9.51 -9.47
N GLN A 24 15.44 9.12 -9.90
CA GLN A 24 14.19 9.43 -9.22
C GLN A 24 13.86 8.47 -8.08
N ASP A 25 14.61 7.37 -7.93
CA ASP A 25 14.44 6.31 -6.94
C ASP A 25 13.13 5.53 -7.07
N PHE A 26 12.41 5.72 -8.18
CA PHE A 26 11.23 4.94 -8.56
C PHE A 26 11.18 4.70 -10.07
N ILE A 27 10.50 3.62 -10.46
CA ILE A 27 10.14 3.33 -11.84
C ILE A 27 8.63 3.19 -11.95
N TYR A 28 8.08 3.31 -13.15
CA TYR A 28 6.67 2.99 -13.37
C TYR A 28 6.49 1.49 -13.59
N ALA A 29 5.35 0.93 -13.20
CA ALA A 29 5.10 -0.51 -13.35
C ALA A 29 5.16 -0.99 -14.81
N LYS A 30 4.85 -0.11 -15.78
CA LYS A 30 5.05 -0.40 -17.21
C LYS A 30 6.51 -0.74 -17.56
N ASP A 31 7.48 -0.24 -16.78
CA ASP A 31 8.91 -0.44 -16.98
C ASP A 31 9.43 -1.68 -16.22
N PHE A 32 8.59 -2.32 -15.39
CA PHE A 32 8.94 -3.49 -14.61
C PHE A 32 9.39 -4.69 -15.47
N PRO A 33 8.71 -5.06 -16.59
CA PRO A 33 9.22 -6.13 -17.45
C PRO A 33 10.61 -5.83 -18.03
N ASN A 34 10.89 -4.55 -18.30
CA ASN A 34 12.20 -4.13 -18.80
C ASN A 34 13.28 -4.27 -17.73
N LEU A 35 12.99 -3.89 -16.48
CA LEU A 35 13.90 -4.11 -15.35
C LEU A 35 14.28 -5.59 -15.20
N VAL A 36 13.30 -6.48 -15.29
CA VAL A 36 13.53 -7.94 -15.21
C VAL A 36 14.41 -8.42 -16.37
N ASN A 37 14.18 -7.92 -17.59
CA ASN A 37 15.01 -8.24 -18.75
C ASN A 37 16.45 -7.76 -18.58
N ILE A 38 16.66 -6.57 -18.02
CA ILE A 38 17.99 -6.05 -17.69
C ILE A 38 18.69 -6.97 -16.69
N ILE A 39 17.99 -7.40 -15.63
CA ILE A 39 18.53 -8.35 -14.64
C ILE A 39 18.88 -9.69 -15.28
N ASN A 40 18.00 -10.24 -16.14
CA ASN A 40 18.26 -11.46 -16.91
C ASN A 40 19.50 -11.32 -17.78
N ASN A 41 19.68 -10.19 -18.45
CA ASN A 41 20.85 -9.93 -19.27
C ASN A 41 22.12 -9.87 -18.43
N PHE A 42 22.07 -9.28 -17.23
CA PHE A 42 23.20 -9.27 -16.31
C PHE A 42 23.57 -10.66 -15.81
N LEU A 43 22.59 -11.48 -15.43
CA LEU A 43 22.83 -12.86 -15.00
C LEU A 43 23.41 -13.71 -16.13
N ASN A 44 22.85 -13.60 -17.35
CA ASN A 44 23.32 -14.32 -18.52
C ASN A 44 24.73 -13.90 -18.98
N ARG A 45 25.10 -12.63 -18.81
CA ARG A 45 26.48 -12.18 -19.09
C ARG A 45 27.51 -12.77 -18.15
N SER A 46 27.10 -13.13 -16.93
CA SER A 46 28.01 -13.71 -15.95
C SER A 46 28.14 -15.23 -16.07
N SER A 47 27.22 -15.91 -16.75
CA SER A 47 27.31 -17.34 -16.96
C SER A 47 28.21 -17.65 -18.16
N ASN A 48 29.35 -18.28 -17.92
CA ASN A 48 30.28 -18.71 -18.98
C ASN A 48 29.80 -19.96 -19.73
N ASP A 49 28.73 -20.62 -19.25
CA ASP A 49 28.25 -21.91 -19.77
C ASP A 49 27.45 -21.76 -21.09
N GLY A 50 27.18 -20.53 -21.53
CA GLY A 50 26.41 -20.28 -22.76
C GLY A 50 24.93 -20.69 -22.68
N SER A 51 24.52 -21.28 -21.56
CA SER A 51 23.14 -21.59 -21.23
C SER A 51 22.39 -20.29 -20.88
N LYS A 52 21.30 -20.02 -21.61
CA LYS A 52 20.41 -18.89 -21.31
C LYS A 52 19.56 -19.24 -20.11
N HIS A 53 19.84 -18.61 -18.98
CA HIS A 53 19.01 -18.68 -17.79
C HIS A 53 17.96 -17.56 -17.81
N THR A 54 16.72 -17.93 -17.53
CA THR A 54 15.62 -17.01 -17.29
C THR A 54 15.35 -16.96 -15.80
N LEU A 55 15.42 -15.78 -15.19
CA LEU A 55 15.17 -15.56 -13.75
C LEU A 55 13.76 -16.00 -13.35
N LEU A 56 12.81 -15.87 -14.27
CA LEU A 56 11.40 -16.16 -14.06
C LEU A 56 10.96 -17.35 -14.91
N SER A 57 9.96 -18.08 -14.41
CA SER A 57 9.19 -18.99 -15.24
C SER A 57 8.31 -18.20 -16.22
N SER A 58 7.83 -18.86 -17.28
CA SER A 58 6.87 -18.26 -18.23
C SER A 58 5.61 -17.73 -17.55
N THR A 59 5.19 -18.36 -16.45
CA THR A 59 4.08 -17.89 -15.62
C THR A 59 4.44 -16.59 -14.90
N GLY A 60 5.63 -16.52 -14.28
CA GLY A 60 6.11 -15.31 -13.62
C GLY A 60 6.23 -14.12 -14.58
N GLU A 61 6.75 -14.34 -15.79
CA GLU A 61 6.80 -13.32 -16.83
C GLU A 61 5.40 -12.83 -17.24
N SER A 62 4.44 -13.74 -17.39
CA SER A 62 3.04 -13.39 -17.71
C SER A 62 2.39 -12.56 -16.61
N VAL A 63 2.63 -12.90 -15.33
CA VAL A 63 2.12 -12.14 -14.19
C VAL A 63 2.69 -10.72 -14.15
N ILE A 64 4.01 -10.57 -14.33
CA ILE A 64 4.64 -9.24 -14.35
C ILE A 64 4.15 -8.42 -15.54
N ASN A 65 4.02 -9.01 -16.73
CA ASN A 65 3.49 -8.32 -17.90
C ASN A 65 2.02 -7.90 -17.72
N THR A 66 1.21 -8.72 -17.06
CA THR A 66 -0.19 -8.40 -16.75
C THR A 66 -0.25 -7.25 -15.73
N PHE A 67 0.53 -7.34 -14.66
CA PHE A 67 0.64 -6.27 -13.65
C PHE A 67 1.09 -4.94 -14.28
N ALA A 68 2.10 -4.99 -15.15
CA ALA A 68 2.61 -3.82 -15.86
C ALA A 68 1.55 -3.15 -16.74
N LYS A 69 0.71 -3.95 -17.42
CA LYS A 69 -0.41 -3.45 -18.26
C LYS A 69 -1.60 -2.94 -17.45
N GLU A 70 -1.93 -3.59 -16.34
CA GLU A 70 -3.06 -3.18 -15.50
C GLU A 70 -2.75 -1.93 -14.66
N LYS A 71 -1.48 -1.75 -14.29
CA LYS A 71 -1.04 -0.71 -13.36
C LYS A 71 0.05 0.19 -13.95
N GLU A 72 -0.02 0.52 -15.23
CA GLU A 72 1.05 1.23 -15.97
C GLU A 72 1.65 2.45 -15.25
N PHE A 73 0.84 3.24 -14.54
CA PHE A 73 1.25 4.46 -13.85
C PHE A 73 1.60 4.28 -12.36
N PHE A 74 1.53 3.06 -11.85
CA PHE A 74 1.90 2.74 -10.47
C PHE A 74 3.40 2.93 -10.30
N LYS A 75 3.80 3.71 -9.29
CA LYS A 75 5.21 3.96 -8.98
C LYS A 75 5.72 2.87 -8.07
N ILE A 76 6.84 2.28 -8.45
CA ILE A 76 7.54 1.24 -7.70
C ILE A 76 8.82 1.87 -7.19
N TYR A 77 8.90 2.10 -5.89
CA TYR A 77 10.13 2.58 -5.27
C TYR A 77 11.14 1.44 -5.16
N LYS A 78 12.42 1.79 -5.21
CA LYS A 78 13.53 0.82 -5.17
C LYS A 78 13.49 -0.07 -3.92
N ASP A 79 13.12 0.51 -2.78
CA ASP A 79 13.06 -0.21 -1.50
C ASP A 79 11.85 -1.16 -1.42
N GLU A 80 10.74 -0.81 -2.07
CA GLU A 80 9.52 -1.62 -2.14
C GLU A 80 9.57 -2.71 -3.20
N PHE A 81 10.51 -2.62 -4.16
CA PHE A 81 10.63 -3.56 -5.28
C PHE A 81 10.63 -5.02 -4.83
N LYS A 82 11.42 -5.35 -3.79
CA LYS A 82 11.57 -6.73 -3.32
C LYS A 82 10.26 -7.31 -2.79
N GLU A 83 9.47 -6.48 -2.11
CA GLU A 83 8.17 -6.87 -1.55
C GLU A 83 7.13 -7.05 -2.66
N ILE A 84 7.04 -6.10 -3.58
CA ILE A 84 6.12 -6.19 -4.72
C ILE A 84 6.48 -7.39 -5.60
N PHE A 85 7.76 -7.61 -5.86
CA PHE A 85 8.25 -8.76 -6.62
C PHE A 85 7.88 -10.08 -5.94
N TYR A 86 8.06 -10.18 -4.61
CA TYR A 86 7.64 -11.34 -3.83
C TYR A 86 6.12 -11.56 -3.89
N GLY A 87 5.32 -10.50 -3.76
CA GLY A 87 3.86 -10.59 -3.83
C GLY A 87 3.33 -11.06 -5.18
N LEU A 88 4.03 -10.74 -6.28
CA LEU A 88 3.65 -11.16 -7.63
C LEU A 88 4.10 -12.59 -7.95
N ILE A 89 5.33 -12.95 -7.58
CA ILE A 89 5.96 -14.21 -8.02
C ILE A 89 5.82 -15.32 -6.97
N GLY A 90 5.65 -14.96 -5.69
CA GLY A 90 5.63 -15.90 -4.57
C GLY A 90 7.01 -16.42 -4.14
N LYS A 91 8.09 -15.96 -4.79
CA LYS A 91 9.48 -16.26 -4.44
C LYS A 91 10.27 -14.99 -4.18
N SER A 92 11.19 -15.04 -3.22
CA SER A 92 11.98 -13.85 -2.90
C SER A 92 12.96 -13.55 -4.04
N PHE A 93 13.23 -12.27 -4.31
CA PHE A 93 14.22 -11.89 -5.32
C PHE A 93 15.60 -12.51 -5.03
N LYS A 94 15.98 -12.57 -3.75
CA LYS A 94 17.23 -13.20 -3.29
C LYS A 94 17.29 -14.69 -3.65
N GLU A 95 16.20 -15.42 -3.46
CA GLU A 95 16.10 -16.84 -3.76
C GLU A 95 16.26 -17.12 -5.26
N LEU A 96 15.54 -16.39 -6.11
CA LEU A 96 15.65 -16.57 -7.57
C LEU A 96 17.03 -16.21 -8.13
N VAL A 97 17.61 -15.11 -7.63
CA VAL A 97 18.97 -14.74 -8.01
C VAL A 97 19.96 -15.80 -7.53
N ASN A 98 19.83 -16.31 -6.30
CA ASN A 98 20.71 -17.38 -5.82
C ASN A 98 20.51 -18.70 -6.59
N GLU A 99 19.29 -19.08 -6.95
CA GLU A 99 19.00 -20.23 -7.83
C GLU A 99 19.70 -20.09 -9.18
N SER A 100 19.78 -18.86 -9.70
CA SER A 100 20.47 -18.54 -10.96
C SER A 100 22.00 -18.51 -10.80
N ILE A 101 22.51 -18.09 -9.64
CA ILE A 101 23.94 -17.95 -9.32
C ILE A 101 24.59 -19.27 -8.91
N ASN A 102 23.84 -20.21 -8.32
CA ASN A 102 24.39 -21.49 -7.84
C ASN A 102 25.02 -22.37 -8.96
N PHE A 103 24.96 -21.93 -10.21
CA PHE A 103 25.66 -22.53 -11.36
C PHE A 103 27.08 -21.98 -11.62
N GLY A 104 27.54 -20.96 -10.89
CA GLY A 104 28.91 -20.45 -11.01
C GLY A 104 29.19 -19.20 -10.16
N GLU A 105 30.40 -19.09 -9.61
CA GLU A 105 30.84 -17.90 -8.87
C GLU A 105 30.84 -16.67 -9.80
N ILE A 106 29.92 -15.72 -9.56
CA ILE A 106 29.82 -14.49 -10.35
C ILE A 106 30.93 -13.52 -9.92
N ASP A 107 31.80 -13.15 -10.87
CA ASP A 107 32.75 -12.06 -10.65
C ASP A 107 32.05 -10.70 -10.82
N ILE A 108 31.58 -10.16 -9.69
CA ILE A 108 30.85 -8.87 -9.63
C ILE A 108 31.80 -7.68 -9.91
N SER A 109 33.13 -7.88 -9.90
CA SER A 109 34.08 -6.79 -10.05
C SER A 109 33.94 -6.05 -11.38
N HIS A 110 33.68 -6.79 -12.48
CA HIS A 110 33.49 -6.23 -13.83
C HIS A 110 32.20 -5.43 -14.01
N LEU A 111 31.17 -5.67 -13.19
CA LEU A 111 29.89 -4.96 -13.29
C LEU A 111 30.00 -3.50 -12.82
N LYS A 112 30.82 -3.24 -11.80
CA LYS A 112 31.01 -1.87 -11.26
C LYS A 112 31.78 -0.96 -12.22
N GLU A 113 32.62 -1.52 -13.08
CA GLU A 113 33.46 -0.75 -14.00
C GLU A 113 32.64 -0.19 -15.17
N ASN A 114 31.71 -0.98 -15.71
CA ASN A 114 30.85 -0.56 -16.82
C ASN A 114 29.88 0.57 -16.45
N VAL A 115 29.39 0.61 -15.21
CA VAL A 115 28.49 1.68 -14.73
C VAL A 115 29.23 3.02 -14.62
N LYS A 116 30.53 3.02 -14.31
CA LYS A 116 31.34 4.25 -14.24
C LYS A 116 31.67 4.82 -15.62
N MET A 117 31.81 3.97 -16.64
CA MET A 117 32.11 4.39 -18.01
C MET A 117 30.90 5.02 -18.71
N SER A 118 29.68 4.52 -18.47
CA SER A 118 28.45 5.05 -19.08
C SER A 118 28.15 6.51 -18.65
N LYS A 119 28.47 6.90 -17.42
CA LYS A 119 28.23 8.27 -16.92
C LYS A 119 29.18 9.34 -17.49
N LYS A 120 30.21 8.96 -18.25
CA LYS A 120 31.26 9.90 -18.73
C LYS A 120 31.10 10.32 -20.20
N GLY A 121 30.06 9.85 -20.90
CA GLY A 121 29.92 10.02 -22.34
C GLY A 121 29.26 11.32 -22.84
N ASP A 122 28.41 11.99 -22.05
CA ASP A 122 27.45 12.98 -22.60
C ASP A 122 27.55 14.40 -22.03
N GLN A 123 28.70 14.82 -21.48
CA GLN A 123 28.89 16.18 -20.95
C GLN A 123 30.00 17.01 -21.64
N GLU A 124 30.11 16.96 -22.97
CA GLU A 124 30.80 18.02 -23.73
C GLU A 124 29.88 18.56 -24.85
N SER A 125 29.00 19.49 -24.47
CA SER A 125 28.34 20.41 -25.40
C SER A 125 29.03 21.78 -25.30
N PRO A 126 29.59 22.32 -26.40
CA PRO A 126 30.37 23.54 -26.38
C PRO A 126 29.47 24.75 -26.66
N TYR A 127 28.84 25.32 -25.62
CA TYR A 127 28.34 26.71 -25.70
C TYR A 127 28.65 27.45 -24.40
N ARG A 128 29.63 28.35 -24.53
CA ARG A 128 30.13 29.30 -23.55
C ARG A 128 29.66 30.69 -23.97
N HIS A 129 28.77 31.30 -23.20
CA HIS A 129 28.62 32.75 -23.03
C HIS A 129 27.97 32.94 -21.64
N GLU A 130 28.71 33.39 -20.63
CA GLU A 130 29.01 34.81 -20.38
C GLU A 130 27.74 35.51 -19.87
N ASN A 131 27.63 35.57 -18.53
CA ASN A 131 26.95 36.63 -17.79
C ASN A 131 27.29 36.47 -16.30
N ASP A 132 28.44 37.05 -15.94
CA ASP A 132 28.72 37.52 -14.60
C ASP A 132 27.86 38.76 -14.34
N HIS A 133 26.89 38.71 -13.42
CA HIS A 133 26.63 39.78 -12.44
C HIS A 133 25.37 39.53 -11.61
N ALA A 134 25.45 39.96 -10.36
CA ALA A 134 24.40 40.04 -9.33
C ALA A 134 24.05 38.73 -8.61
N HIS A 135 24.59 38.56 -7.39
CA HIS A 135 23.81 38.75 -6.15
C HIS A 135 24.70 38.49 -4.93
N HIS A 136 25.31 39.58 -4.44
CA HIS A 136 25.58 39.75 -3.01
C HIS A 136 24.27 40.23 -2.35
N ILE A 137 24.04 39.81 -1.09
CA ILE A 137 23.15 40.36 -0.05
C ILE A 137 22.20 39.29 0.55
N LEU A 138 22.31 39.17 1.89
CA LEU A 138 21.46 38.48 2.88
C LEU A 138 21.76 37.01 3.22
N ASN A 139 22.91 36.78 3.86
CA ASN A 139 23.04 35.81 4.95
C ASN A 139 22.85 36.57 6.27
N ASN A 140 21.67 36.44 6.88
CA ASN A 140 21.44 36.55 8.33
C ASN A 140 19.94 36.46 8.58
N SER A 141 19.51 35.37 9.22
CA SER A 141 18.29 35.21 10.05
C SER A 141 17.81 33.76 9.96
N SER A 142 18.29 32.90 10.88
CA SER A 142 17.56 31.72 11.40
C SER A 142 18.39 31.08 12.52
N SER A 143 18.62 31.85 13.58
CA SER A 143 18.83 31.30 14.92
C SER A 143 17.59 31.63 15.74
N ASN A 144 17.21 30.69 16.62
CA ASN A 144 16.08 30.72 17.55
C ASN A 144 14.74 30.27 16.95
N ILE A 145 14.40 29.00 17.19
CA ILE A 145 13.21 28.53 17.90
C ILE A 145 13.35 27.00 17.98
N TYR A 146 13.85 26.48 19.10
CA TYR A 146 13.51 25.16 19.65
C TYR A 146 14.02 25.13 21.09
N ASN A 147 13.27 25.83 21.95
CA ASN A 147 13.23 25.57 23.38
C ASN A 147 11.74 25.52 23.75
N SER A 148 11.37 24.59 24.61
CA SER A 148 10.02 24.27 25.08
C SER A 148 9.29 23.20 24.27
N SER A 149 9.58 21.93 24.58
CA SER A 149 8.57 20.99 25.10
C SER A 149 9.23 19.63 25.32
N ALA A 150 10.04 19.51 26.39
CA ALA A 150 10.60 18.25 26.84
C ALA A 150 10.62 18.24 28.37
N ASP A 151 9.43 18.27 28.97
CA ASP A 151 9.24 17.82 30.35
C ASP A 151 8.32 16.60 30.32
N ASN A 152 8.77 15.54 30.99
CA ASN A 152 8.10 14.27 31.26
C ASN A 152 8.12 13.18 30.19
N VAL A 153 9.30 12.61 29.90
CA VAL A 153 9.48 11.14 29.87
C VAL A 153 10.87 10.81 30.42
N GLN A 154 10.98 10.73 31.73
CA GLN A 154 12.18 10.28 32.44
C GLN A 154 11.98 8.81 32.80
N THR A 155 12.27 7.90 31.87
CA THR A 155 12.34 6.45 32.16
C THR A 155 13.55 5.83 31.48
N LYS A 156 14.64 5.75 32.27
CA LYS A 156 15.58 4.63 32.37
C LYS A 156 15.91 3.88 31.07
N ILE A 157 16.86 4.39 30.28
CA ILE A 157 17.87 3.56 29.61
C ILE A 157 19.17 4.37 29.53
N TYR A 158 19.91 4.46 30.63
CA TYR A 158 21.34 4.78 30.60
C TYR A 158 22.08 3.48 30.92
N GLY A 159 22.61 2.85 29.87
CA GLY A 159 23.73 1.94 29.97
C GLY A 159 25.00 2.77 29.91
N ASN A 160 25.87 2.54 30.89
CA ASN A 160 27.18 3.14 31.06
C ASN A 160 28.01 3.16 29.77
N ASP A 161 28.54 4.33 29.40
CA ASP A 161 29.77 4.46 28.64
C ASP A 161 30.61 5.60 29.25
N GLU A 162 31.34 5.28 30.31
CA GLU A 162 32.31 6.14 31.02
C GLU A 162 33.66 6.26 30.28
N SER A 163 33.69 6.25 28.94
CA SER A 163 34.97 6.18 28.18
C SER A 163 35.40 7.45 27.45
N ASN A 164 34.63 8.55 27.50
CA ASN A 164 34.93 9.74 26.68
C ASN A 164 35.69 10.89 27.39
N ASP A 165 35.81 10.89 28.72
CA ASP A 165 36.43 12.01 29.44
C ASP A 165 37.98 12.00 29.47
N GLU A 166 38.62 10.90 29.07
CA GLU A 166 40.09 10.81 29.04
C GLU A 166 40.75 11.47 27.82
N SER A 167 39.95 11.78 26.78
CA SER A 167 40.44 12.37 25.53
C SER A 167 40.65 13.89 25.60
N ILE A 168 39.93 14.58 26.49
CA ILE A 168 39.97 16.05 26.61
C ILE A 168 41.16 16.52 27.46
N LEU A 169 41.66 15.69 28.39
CA LEU A 169 42.78 16.04 29.27
C LEU A 169 44.15 16.01 28.57
N LYS A 170 44.30 15.32 27.43
CA LYS A 170 45.58 15.25 26.68
C LYS A 170 45.82 16.43 25.74
N LEU A 171 44.84 17.31 25.53
CA LEU A 171 44.96 18.45 24.62
C LEU A 171 45.57 19.71 25.25
N LYS A 172 45.68 19.77 26.59
CA LYS A 172 46.17 20.99 27.28
C LYS A 172 47.66 21.01 27.65
N GLU A 173 48.40 19.92 27.44
CA GLU A 173 49.80 19.81 27.92
C GLU A 173 50.87 20.08 26.84
N ASN A 174 50.49 20.32 25.58
CA ASN A 174 51.43 20.40 24.44
C ASN A 174 51.43 21.75 23.69
N GLU A 175 51.31 22.89 24.37
CA GLU A 175 51.28 24.21 23.70
C GLU A 175 52.65 24.81 23.32
N ASN A 176 53.79 24.18 23.66
CA ASN A 176 55.12 24.81 23.46
C ASN A 176 56.11 24.06 22.56
N ILE A 177 55.65 23.12 21.73
CA ILE A 177 56.53 22.46 20.75
C ILE A 177 56.21 23.03 19.37
N ILE A 178 57.19 23.71 18.75
CA ILE A 178 57.13 24.20 17.38
C ILE A 178 57.03 22.97 16.46
N GLU A 179 55.82 22.51 16.21
CA GLU A 179 55.55 21.39 15.33
C GLU A 179 55.76 21.79 13.87
N SER A 180 56.42 20.89 13.13
CA SER A 180 56.72 21.08 11.72
C SER A 180 55.42 21.15 10.90
N PRO A 181 55.35 21.99 9.84
CA PRO A 181 54.13 22.21 9.04
C PRO A 181 53.51 20.93 8.45
N LEU A 182 54.29 19.86 8.30
CA LEU A 182 53.82 18.58 7.79
C LEU A 182 52.95 17.80 8.76
N ARG A 183 53.16 17.93 10.08
CA ARG A 183 52.39 17.15 11.07
C ARG A 183 50.95 17.67 11.20
N ASN A 184 50.78 18.98 11.07
CA ASN A 184 49.47 19.65 11.10
C ASN A 184 48.57 19.22 9.91
N LEU A 185 49.16 18.95 8.73
CA LEU A 185 48.40 18.47 7.58
C LEU A 185 47.85 17.05 7.77
N SER A 186 48.60 16.15 8.41
CA SER A 186 48.13 14.80 8.72
C SER A 186 46.99 14.82 9.73
N TYR A 187 47.15 15.61 10.81
CA TYR A 187 46.11 15.78 11.83
C TYR A 187 44.82 16.36 11.24
N LYS A 188 44.92 17.37 10.36
CA LYS A 188 43.76 17.94 9.68
C LYS A 188 43.00 16.90 8.83
N ARG A 189 43.70 16.03 8.10
CA ARG A 189 43.06 14.97 7.31
C ARG A 189 42.38 13.92 8.18
N GLU A 190 42.98 13.57 9.31
CA GLU A 190 42.39 12.65 10.28
C GLU A 190 41.09 13.24 10.84
N LEU A 191 41.12 14.52 11.25
CA LEU A 191 39.94 15.23 11.72
C LEU A 191 38.84 15.35 10.64
N GLU A 192 39.22 15.59 9.37
CA GLU A 192 38.26 15.63 8.25
C GLU A 192 37.63 14.26 7.98
N ASN A 193 38.39 13.17 8.11
CA ASN A 193 37.88 11.82 7.98
C ASN A 193 36.91 11.48 9.11
N ASP A 194 37.24 11.84 10.35
CA ASP A 194 36.37 11.63 11.51
C ASP A 194 35.08 12.43 11.40
N LEU A 195 35.15 13.68 10.90
CA LEU A 195 33.97 14.49 10.60
C LEU A 195 33.11 13.80 9.52
N LEU A 196 33.73 13.25 8.48
CA LEU A 196 33.00 12.54 7.42
C LEU A 196 32.32 11.28 7.96
N ILE A 197 33.00 10.50 8.81
CA ILE A 197 32.45 9.30 9.46
C ILE A 197 31.28 9.66 10.36
N THR A 198 31.44 10.65 11.25
CA THR A 198 30.37 11.11 12.16
C THR A 198 29.18 11.69 11.39
N LYS A 199 29.41 12.41 10.28
CA LYS A 199 28.32 12.89 9.41
C LYS A 199 27.55 11.74 8.75
N LYS A 200 28.23 10.68 8.33
CA LYS A 200 27.59 9.47 7.79
C LYS A 200 26.78 8.74 8.87
N ASP A 201 27.33 8.61 10.07
CA ASP A 201 26.63 8.00 11.21
C ASP A 201 25.38 8.80 11.61
N LEU A 202 25.46 10.13 11.66
CA LEU A 202 24.30 11.00 11.91
C LEU A 202 23.22 10.82 10.85
N LYS A 203 23.60 10.84 9.56
CA LYS A 203 22.63 10.61 8.48
C LYS A 203 21.96 9.23 8.61
N PHE A 204 22.73 8.20 8.92
CA PHE A 204 22.19 6.85 9.14
C PHE A 204 21.22 6.80 10.32
N LYS A 205 21.53 7.49 11.42
CA LYS A 205 20.62 7.62 12.58
C LYS A 205 19.34 8.37 12.22
N ASP A 206 19.43 9.45 11.44
CA ASP A 206 18.26 10.19 10.96
C ASP A 206 17.36 9.31 10.06
N ASP A 207 17.95 8.51 9.17
CA ASP A 207 17.22 7.58 8.32
C ASP A 207 16.48 6.51 9.17
N ILE A 208 17.12 5.99 10.22
CA ILE A 208 16.48 5.06 11.18
C ILE A 208 15.33 5.73 11.94
N ILE A 209 15.53 6.96 12.41
CA ILE A 209 14.49 7.70 13.15
C ILE A 209 13.28 7.91 12.24
N MET A 210 13.50 8.35 11.01
CA MET A 210 12.41 8.57 10.05
C MET A 210 11.64 7.27 9.75
N GLU A 211 12.33 6.13 9.65
CA GLU A 211 11.67 4.84 9.44
C GLU A 211 10.86 4.41 10.67
N LYS A 212 11.39 4.64 11.88
CA LYS A 212 10.65 4.38 13.11
C LYS A 212 9.44 5.29 13.28
N ASP A 213 9.53 6.54 12.86
CA ASP A 213 8.38 7.46 12.85
C ASP A 213 7.28 6.96 11.90
N ARG A 214 7.63 6.40 10.73
CA ARG A 214 6.66 5.78 9.82
C ARG A 214 5.98 4.57 10.46
N GLU A 215 6.75 3.70 11.09
CA GLU A 215 6.23 2.52 11.81
C GLU A 215 5.27 2.95 12.94
N ILE A 216 5.62 3.98 13.71
CA ILE A 216 4.77 4.54 14.77
C ILE A 216 3.46 5.10 14.19
N ILE A 217 3.52 5.82 13.07
CA ILE A 217 2.32 6.35 12.40
C ILE A 217 1.40 5.20 11.94
N GLU A 218 1.97 4.15 11.35
CA GLU A 218 1.21 2.99 10.89
C GLU A 218 0.55 2.24 12.07
N LEU A 219 1.30 1.98 13.14
CA LEU A 219 0.78 1.35 14.36
C LEU A 219 -0.30 2.20 15.00
N THR A 220 -0.12 3.52 15.05
CA THR A 220 -1.14 4.46 15.57
C THR A 220 -2.43 4.38 14.77
N ARG A 221 -2.34 4.29 13.44
CA ARG A 221 -3.51 4.12 12.57
C ARG A 221 -4.21 2.78 12.82
N LYS A 222 -3.45 1.67 12.91
CA LYS A 222 -4.00 0.33 13.21
C LYS A 222 -4.70 0.29 14.58
N VAL A 223 -4.12 0.93 15.59
CA VAL A 223 -4.74 1.06 16.93
C VAL A 223 -6.04 1.87 16.85
N GLY A 224 -6.07 2.93 16.04
CA GLY A 224 -7.29 3.69 15.74
C GLY A 224 -8.39 2.80 15.13
N ASP A 225 -8.07 2.06 14.07
CA ASP A 225 -9.02 1.18 13.39
C ASP A 225 -9.56 0.07 14.32
N LEU A 226 -8.71 -0.51 15.18
CA LEU A 226 -9.13 -1.51 16.16
C LEU A 226 -10.01 -0.91 17.26
N LYS A 227 -9.69 0.30 17.72
CA LYS A 227 -10.53 1.02 18.69
C LYS A 227 -11.92 1.30 18.10
N ASP A 228 -12.00 1.69 16.84
CA ASP A 228 -13.26 1.94 16.15
C ASP A 228 -14.09 0.66 15.99
N LYS A 229 -13.44 -0.47 15.62
CA LYS A 229 -14.08 -1.78 15.58
C LYS A 229 -14.60 -2.22 16.95
N TYR A 230 -13.81 -2.03 18.01
CA TYR A 230 -14.22 -2.37 19.37
C TYR A 230 -15.41 -1.51 19.81
N ASN A 231 -15.35 -0.20 19.59
CA ASN A 231 -16.44 0.71 19.91
C ASN A 231 -17.73 0.36 19.15
N PHE A 232 -17.61 -0.08 17.89
CA PHE A 232 -18.73 -0.59 17.11
C PHE A 232 -19.33 -1.85 17.74
N LEU A 233 -18.49 -2.86 18.05
CA LEU A 233 -18.94 -4.11 18.67
C LEU A 233 -19.59 -3.89 20.05
N GLN A 234 -19.03 -2.98 20.85
CA GLN A 234 -19.59 -2.62 22.15
C GLN A 234 -20.98 -2.00 22.03
N ARG A 235 -21.19 -1.16 20.99
CA ARG A 235 -22.49 -0.55 20.71
C ARG A 235 -23.50 -1.56 20.19
N GLU A 236 -23.08 -2.45 19.30
CA GLU A 236 -23.88 -3.58 18.84
C GLU A 236 -24.33 -4.48 20.00
N PHE A 237 -23.39 -4.84 20.89
CA PHE A 237 -23.68 -5.63 22.07
C PHE A 237 -24.66 -4.92 23.01
N SER A 238 -24.46 -3.62 23.25
CA SER A 238 -25.36 -2.81 24.09
C SER A 238 -26.76 -2.71 23.50
N PHE A 239 -26.86 -2.61 22.17
CA PHE A 239 -28.13 -2.60 21.45
C PHE A 239 -28.89 -3.92 21.61
N TYR A 240 -28.23 -5.06 21.38
CA TYR A 240 -28.88 -6.36 21.56
C TYR A 240 -29.23 -6.64 23.02
N LYS A 241 -28.38 -6.26 23.98
CA LYS A 241 -28.66 -6.38 25.41
C LYS A 241 -29.95 -5.63 25.77
N LYS A 242 -30.08 -4.37 25.34
CA LYS A 242 -31.27 -3.53 25.59
C LYS A 242 -32.55 -4.14 24.98
N ARG A 243 -32.45 -4.76 23.80
CA ARG A 243 -33.60 -5.46 23.18
C ARG A 243 -33.95 -6.79 23.83
N GLY A 244 -32.95 -7.57 24.25
CA GLY A 244 -33.16 -8.83 24.95
C GLY A 244 -33.89 -8.63 26.28
N GLU A 245 -33.51 -7.60 27.04
CA GLU A 245 -34.17 -7.25 28.31
C GLU A 245 -35.64 -6.83 28.12
N ASN A 246 -35.96 -6.09 27.06
CA ASN A 246 -37.33 -5.65 26.78
C ASN A 246 -38.27 -6.77 26.30
N ARG A 247 -37.75 -7.90 25.79
CA ARG A 247 -38.60 -9.04 25.39
C ARG A 247 -39.05 -9.90 26.57
N ASN A 248 -38.20 -10.06 27.58
CA ASN A 248 -38.49 -10.92 28.72
C ASN A 248 -39.53 -10.32 29.69
N SER A 249 -39.85 -9.03 29.58
CA SER A 249 -40.84 -8.38 30.47
C SER A 249 -42.28 -8.40 29.94
N LEU A 250 -42.53 -8.95 28.74
CA LEU A 250 -43.85 -8.88 28.09
C LEU A 250 -44.58 -10.24 27.99
N THR A 251 -43.99 -11.34 28.48
CA THR A 251 -44.52 -12.70 28.31
C THR A 251 -45.08 -13.31 29.60
N THR A 252 -45.54 -12.52 30.57
CA THR A 252 -46.01 -13.05 31.86
C THR A 252 -47.49 -13.43 31.91
N ASP A 253 -48.34 -13.01 30.96
CA ASP A 253 -49.77 -13.34 31.04
C ASP A 253 -50.29 -14.08 29.79
N ASP A 254 -50.67 -15.35 30.02
CA ASP A 254 -51.70 -16.16 29.36
C ASP A 254 -51.77 -16.21 27.83
N ASP A 255 -51.23 -17.28 27.24
CA ASP A 255 -52.00 -18.41 26.70
C ASP A 255 -51.15 -19.24 25.70
N LYS A 256 -51.21 -20.56 25.82
CA LYS A 256 -50.31 -21.51 25.14
C LYS A 256 -50.90 -21.94 23.79
N THR A 257 -50.30 -21.49 22.68
CA THR A 257 -50.53 -22.11 21.36
C THR A 257 -49.23 -22.34 20.59
N ASN A 258 -49.03 -23.59 20.15
CA ASN A 258 -47.77 -24.22 19.72
C ASN A 258 -47.23 -23.80 18.32
N ASP A 259 -47.42 -22.56 17.86
CA ASP A 259 -47.03 -22.13 16.49
C ASP A 259 -45.85 -21.12 16.44
N GLU A 260 -45.10 -20.94 17.53
CA GLU A 260 -44.13 -19.85 17.68
C GLU A 260 -42.73 -20.06 17.06
N THR A 261 -42.40 -21.26 16.56
CA THR A 261 -41.03 -21.57 16.13
C THR A 261 -40.63 -20.87 14.81
N ASN A 262 -41.56 -20.67 13.87
CA ASN A 262 -41.26 -19.98 12.60
C ASN A 262 -41.24 -18.44 12.72
N LEU A 263 -41.93 -17.87 13.71
CA LEU A 263 -42.06 -16.42 13.87
C LEU A 263 -40.85 -15.78 14.56
N ASN A 264 -40.08 -16.57 15.31
CA ASN A 264 -38.86 -16.10 15.98
C ASN A 264 -37.65 -15.91 15.04
N ILE A 265 -37.57 -16.67 13.94
CA ILE A 265 -36.46 -16.55 12.96
C ILE A 265 -36.57 -15.22 12.21
N GLN A 266 -37.75 -14.88 11.71
CA GLN A 266 -37.98 -13.63 10.96
C GLN A 266 -37.79 -12.38 11.84
N LYS A 267 -38.10 -12.49 13.13
CA LYS A 267 -37.90 -11.41 14.12
C LYS A 267 -36.43 -11.10 14.43
N ASN A 268 -35.52 -12.06 14.27
CA ASN A 268 -34.08 -11.84 14.53
C ASN A 268 -33.41 -11.07 13.38
N ASP A 269 -33.82 -11.30 12.13
CA ASP A 269 -33.25 -10.58 10.99
C ASP A 269 -33.70 -9.11 10.94
N VAL A 270 -34.95 -8.83 11.33
CA VAL A 270 -35.44 -7.44 11.46
C VAL A 270 -34.62 -6.65 12.50
N THR A 271 -34.21 -7.29 13.60
CA THR A 271 -33.41 -6.59 14.63
C THR A 271 -31.98 -6.26 14.19
N LYS A 272 -31.38 -7.06 13.29
CA LYS A 272 -30.06 -6.77 12.70
C LYS A 272 -30.13 -5.55 11.78
N HIS A 273 -31.17 -5.48 10.94
CA HIS A 273 -31.35 -4.34 10.03
C HIS A 273 -31.53 -3.02 10.76
N GLU A 274 -32.23 -3.04 11.90
CA GLU A 274 -32.45 -1.83 12.70
C GLU A 274 -31.16 -1.29 13.34
N PHE A 275 -30.25 -2.18 13.80
CA PHE A 275 -28.93 -1.74 14.27
C PHE A 275 -28.12 -1.09 13.14
N ILE A 276 -28.14 -1.68 11.94
CA ILE A 276 -27.43 -1.15 10.77
C ILE A 276 -27.97 0.24 10.41
N ILE A 277 -29.29 0.42 10.43
CA ILE A 277 -29.95 1.71 10.16
C ILE A 277 -29.55 2.75 11.20
N ASP A 278 -29.57 2.41 12.50
CA ASP A 278 -29.14 3.31 13.57
C ASP A 278 -27.66 3.71 13.43
N GLU A 279 -26.78 2.77 13.08
CA GLU A 279 -25.36 3.07 12.87
C GLU A 279 -25.14 3.94 11.62
N MET A 280 -25.88 3.70 10.54
CA MET A 280 -25.82 4.56 9.34
C MET A 280 -26.28 5.98 9.67
N ASN A 281 -27.38 6.14 10.40
CA ASN A 281 -27.88 7.45 10.83
C ASN A 281 -26.86 8.18 11.72
N ARG A 282 -26.20 7.46 12.64
CA ARG A 282 -25.14 8.03 13.47
C ARG A 282 -23.96 8.50 12.62
N ARG A 283 -23.48 7.69 11.67
CA ARG A 283 -22.38 8.07 10.77
C ARG A 283 -22.74 9.29 9.90
N ILE A 284 -23.97 9.36 9.40
CA ILE A 284 -24.46 10.53 8.66
C ILE A 284 -24.42 11.77 9.54
N HIS A 285 -24.85 11.66 10.81
CA HIS A 285 -24.81 12.78 11.74
C HIS A 285 -23.37 13.23 12.06
N GLU A 286 -22.44 12.29 12.27
CA GLU A 286 -21.01 12.61 12.48
C GLU A 286 -20.40 13.29 11.26
N GLN A 287 -20.69 12.78 10.05
CA GLN A 287 -20.26 13.42 8.81
C GLN A 287 -20.86 14.82 8.66
N MET A 288 -22.12 15.02 9.07
CA MET A 288 -22.77 16.33 9.06
C MET A 288 -22.10 17.32 10.02
N LEU A 289 -21.67 16.88 11.21
CA LEU A 289 -20.90 17.71 12.15
C LEU A 289 -19.55 18.12 11.56
N ILE A 290 -18.83 17.20 10.91
CA ILE A 290 -17.56 17.50 10.24
C ILE A 290 -17.79 18.50 9.10
N ILE A 291 -18.83 18.30 8.29
CA ILE A 291 -19.19 19.23 7.20
C ILE A 291 -19.52 20.61 7.76
N ASN A 292 -20.27 20.68 8.87
CA ASN A 292 -20.61 21.96 9.49
C ASN A 292 -19.37 22.65 10.06
N ALA A 293 -18.45 21.93 10.70
CA ALA A 293 -17.18 22.48 11.18
C ALA A 293 -16.31 22.98 10.01
N LEU A 294 -16.20 22.22 8.92
CA LEU A 294 -15.50 22.64 7.71
C LEU A 294 -16.16 23.84 7.04
N LYS A 295 -17.50 23.90 7.05
CA LYS A 295 -18.26 25.04 6.52
C LYS A 295 -18.07 26.28 7.38
N GLU A 296 -18.04 26.15 8.70
CA GLU A 296 -17.74 27.23 9.62
C GLU A 296 -16.31 27.73 9.43
N GLU A 297 -15.34 26.84 9.24
CA GLU A 297 -13.96 27.19 8.90
C GLU A 297 -13.89 27.96 7.56
N LEU A 298 -14.57 27.50 6.52
CA LEU A 298 -14.67 28.19 5.22
C LEU A 298 -15.40 29.53 5.28
N GLN A 299 -16.40 29.68 6.15
CA GLN A 299 -17.14 30.93 6.32
C GLN A 299 -16.39 31.94 7.20
N ASN A 300 -15.54 31.46 8.11
CA ASN A 300 -14.67 32.29 8.96
C ASN A 300 -13.31 32.60 8.31
N ASP A 301 -13.10 32.25 7.03
CA ASP A 301 -12.00 32.75 6.18
C ASP A 301 -12.20 34.25 5.89
N ASN A 302 -12.13 35.06 6.94
CA ASN A 302 -11.96 36.48 6.87
C ASN A 302 -10.53 36.72 6.36
N PRO A 303 -10.31 37.35 5.18
CA PRO A 303 -9.01 37.39 4.50
C PRO A 303 -7.87 38.07 5.27
N ASN A 304 -8.14 38.67 6.42
CA ASN A 304 -7.17 39.35 7.27
C ASN A 304 -6.93 38.67 8.64
N GLY A 305 -7.53 37.50 8.90
CA GLY A 305 -7.33 36.77 10.15
C GLY A 305 -6.20 35.75 10.06
N ASN A 306 -5.12 35.94 10.84
CA ASN A 306 -4.06 34.95 11.04
C ASN A 306 -4.61 33.69 11.75
N SER A 307 -5.37 32.86 11.05
CA SER A 307 -5.80 31.57 11.56
C SER A 307 -4.61 30.62 11.55
N LYS A 308 -4.19 30.19 12.74
CA LYS A 308 -3.07 29.27 12.99
C LYS A 308 -3.23 27.91 12.27
N PHE A 309 -4.43 27.60 11.79
CA PHE A 309 -4.77 26.35 11.09
C PHE A 309 -4.53 26.41 9.57
N GLY A 310 -4.53 27.62 8.97
CA GLY A 310 -4.29 27.80 7.53
C GLY A 310 -2.89 27.40 7.06
N TYR A 311 -1.91 27.30 7.96
CA TYR A 311 -0.53 26.89 7.61
C TYR A 311 -0.42 25.38 7.30
N LEU A 312 -1.23 24.53 7.95
CA LEU A 312 -1.21 23.09 7.69
C LEU A 312 -1.92 22.75 6.37
N TYR A 313 -3.00 23.45 6.03
CA TYR A 313 -3.70 23.22 4.76
C TYR A 313 -3.01 23.89 3.57
N ASN A 314 -2.40 25.08 3.74
CA ASN A 314 -1.62 25.71 2.67
C ASN A 314 -0.31 24.98 2.36
N SER A 315 0.27 24.21 3.31
CA SER A 315 1.45 23.39 3.01
C SER A 315 1.08 22.21 2.08
N MET A 316 -0.07 21.55 2.32
CA MET A 316 -0.58 20.50 1.42
C MET A 316 -1.05 21.07 0.08
N ARG A 317 -1.72 22.24 0.08
CA ARG A 317 -2.20 22.87 -1.16
C ARG A 317 -1.06 23.38 -2.05
N LYS A 318 0.03 23.91 -1.48
CA LYS A 318 1.24 24.32 -2.24
C LYS A 318 1.99 23.14 -2.84
N GLN A 319 1.87 21.93 -2.30
CA GLN A 319 2.39 20.73 -2.95
C GLN A 319 1.53 20.27 -4.13
N LEU A 320 0.20 20.44 -4.06
CA LEU A 320 -0.70 20.11 -5.18
C LEU A 320 -0.72 21.16 -6.31
N SER A 321 -0.51 22.44 -6.02
CA SER A 321 -0.67 23.53 -7.00
C SER A 321 0.58 23.84 -7.83
N ARG A 322 1.69 23.10 -7.66
CA ARG A 322 2.98 23.43 -8.32
C ARG A 322 3.19 22.76 -9.69
N ASN A 323 2.17 22.08 -10.24
CA ASN A 323 2.18 21.62 -11.63
C ASN A 323 0.85 21.98 -12.35
N PRO A 324 0.72 23.19 -12.94
CA PRO A 324 -0.51 23.64 -13.58
C PRO A 324 -0.84 22.94 -14.92
N SER A 325 -0.14 21.85 -15.30
CA SER A 325 -0.28 21.23 -16.62
C SER A 325 -1.08 19.91 -16.67
N TYR A 326 -1.52 19.35 -15.53
CA TYR A 326 -2.19 18.04 -15.51
C TYR A 326 -3.72 18.08 -15.33
N SER A 327 -4.32 19.25 -15.06
CA SER A 327 -5.78 19.31 -14.89
C SER A 327 -6.52 19.08 -16.20
N SER A 328 -6.02 19.64 -17.32
CA SER A 328 -6.66 19.50 -18.64
C SER A 328 -6.61 18.06 -19.17
N THR A 329 -5.52 17.33 -18.95
CA THR A 329 -5.38 15.94 -19.41
C THR A 329 -6.28 14.98 -18.63
N LEU A 330 -6.51 15.21 -17.34
CA LEU A 330 -7.46 14.41 -16.56
C LEU A 330 -8.92 14.58 -17.04
N TYR A 331 -9.34 15.79 -17.41
CA TYR A 331 -10.68 16.00 -17.97
C TYR A 331 -10.87 15.28 -19.31
N VAL A 332 -9.83 15.23 -20.16
CA VAL A 332 -9.87 14.48 -21.43
C VAL A 332 -9.99 12.97 -21.16
N ILE A 333 -9.23 12.44 -20.21
CA ILE A 333 -9.30 11.02 -19.84
C ILE A 333 -10.69 10.66 -19.32
N ILE A 334 -11.25 11.47 -18.41
CA ILE A 334 -12.60 11.26 -17.86
C ILE A 334 -13.66 11.33 -18.98
N SER A 335 -13.53 12.26 -19.92
CA SER A 335 -14.43 12.36 -21.06
C SER A 335 -14.38 11.13 -21.98
N ILE A 336 -13.20 10.55 -22.19
CA ILE A 336 -13.02 9.32 -23.00
C ILE A 336 -13.70 8.14 -22.31
N PHE A 337 -13.52 7.97 -20.99
CA PHE A 337 -14.19 6.92 -20.24
C PHE A 337 -15.72 7.07 -20.27
N PHE A 338 -16.22 8.30 -20.15
CA PHE A 338 -17.66 8.57 -20.24
C PHE A 338 -18.22 8.21 -21.63
N PHE A 339 -17.51 8.56 -22.70
CA PHE A 339 -17.90 8.21 -24.07
C PHE A 339 -17.90 6.69 -24.32
N LEU A 340 -16.85 5.98 -23.87
CA LEU A 340 -16.78 4.51 -23.97
C LEU A 340 -17.94 3.84 -23.22
N SER A 341 -18.32 4.34 -22.05
CA SER A 341 -19.45 3.80 -21.29
C SER A 341 -20.78 3.92 -22.06
N ILE A 342 -21.01 5.05 -22.75
CA ILE A 342 -22.20 5.27 -23.56
C ILE A 342 -22.22 4.31 -24.77
N VAL A 343 -21.08 4.09 -25.42
CA VAL A 343 -20.96 3.14 -26.53
C VAL A 343 -21.28 1.72 -26.08
N VAL A 344 -20.77 1.28 -24.93
CA VAL A 344 -21.04 -0.07 -24.39
C VAL A 344 -22.53 -0.22 -24.02
N ILE A 345 -23.13 0.78 -23.37
CA ILE A 345 -24.55 0.75 -23.01
C ILE A 345 -25.42 0.70 -24.27
N SER A 346 -25.15 1.57 -25.25
CA SER A 346 -25.91 1.61 -26.51
C SER A 346 -25.77 0.32 -27.32
N GLY A 347 -24.56 -0.23 -27.45
CA GLY A 347 -24.32 -1.53 -28.08
C GLY A 347 -25.05 -2.68 -27.38
N SER A 348 -25.05 -2.69 -26.04
CA SER A 348 -25.80 -3.69 -25.26
C SER A 348 -27.30 -3.62 -25.54
N THR A 349 -27.88 -2.40 -25.62
CA THR A 349 -29.31 -2.26 -25.90
C THR A 349 -29.70 -2.73 -27.30
N ILE A 350 -28.88 -2.45 -28.32
CA ILE A 350 -29.13 -2.90 -29.70
C ILE A 350 -29.02 -4.42 -29.81
N PHE A 351 -28.01 -5.01 -29.16
CA PHE A 351 -27.80 -6.46 -29.18
C PHE A 351 -28.94 -7.24 -28.50
N THR A 352 -29.49 -6.72 -27.40
CA THR A 352 -30.66 -7.33 -26.76
C THR A 352 -31.92 -7.24 -27.63
N SER A 353 -32.10 -6.14 -28.38
CA SER A 353 -33.25 -6.00 -29.29
C SER A 353 -33.14 -6.90 -30.52
N PHE A 354 -31.95 -7.11 -31.08
CA PHE A 354 -31.77 -7.99 -32.24
C PHE A 354 -31.89 -9.48 -31.91
N SER A 355 -31.70 -9.87 -30.65
CA SER A 355 -31.76 -11.28 -30.24
C SER A 355 -33.18 -11.79 -29.96
N GLN A 356 -34.21 -10.92 -30.01
CA GLN A 356 -35.58 -11.31 -29.69
C GLN A 356 -36.42 -11.78 -30.89
N ASP A 357 -36.04 -11.48 -32.14
CA ASP A 357 -36.96 -11.69 -33.27
C ASP A 357 -36.94 -13.11 -33.90
N ASP A 358 -35.90 -13.93 -33.68
CA ASP A 358 -35.77 -15.21 -34.42
C ASP A 358 -36.05 -16.49 -33.61
N ARG A 359 -36.52 -16.41 -32.35
CA ARG A 359 -36.77 -17.60 -31.50
C ARG A 359 -38.21 -17.85 -31.08
N MET A 360 -39.19 -17.24 -31.74
CA MET A 360 -40.60 -17.54 -31.53
C MET A 360 -41.08 -18.73 -32.40
N GLY A 361 -40.34 -19.85 -32.29
CA GLY A 361 -40.69 -21.15 -32.87
C GLY A 361 -41.39 -22.05 -31.86
N ALA A 362 -42.66 -21.80 -31.62
CA ALA A 362 -43.78 -22.68 -31.23
C ALA A 362 -43.65 -23.96 -30.34
N TYR A 363 -42.50 -24.38 -29.78
CA TYR A 363 -42.41 -25.72 -29.15
C TYR A 363 -42.03 -25.83 -27.66
N ASP A 364 -41.68 -24.76 -26.94
CA ASP A 364 -41.22 -24.87 -25.53
C ASP A 364 -42.03 -24.04 -24.51
N SER A 365 -43.34 -23.96 -24.68
CA SER A 365 -44.24 -23.16 -23.82
C SER A 365 -44.48 -23.71 -22.40
N TYR A 366 -43.98 -24.90 -22.03
CA TYR A 366 -44.33 -25.52 -20.73
C TYR A 366 -43.17 -25.64 -19.74
N ARG A 367 -41.92 -25.35 -20.14
CA ARG A 367 -40.76 -25.55 -19.25
C ARG A 367 -40.31 -24.31 -18.48
N TYR A 368 -40.67 -23.11 -18.93
CA TYR A 368 -40.19 -21.86 -18.29
C TYR A 368 -41.09 -21.30 -17.18
N LYS A 369 -42.31 -21.83 -16.99
CA LYS A 369 -43.27 -21.27 -16.03
C LYS A 369 -42.94 -21.55 -14.55
N TYR A 370 -41.99 -22.44 -14.25
CA TYR A 370 -41.58 -22.76 -12.88
C TYR A 370 -40.23 -22.14 -12.45
N LEU A 371 -39.47 -21.55 -13.37
CA LEU A 371 -38.23 -20.82 -13.02
C LEU A 371 -38.44 -19.31 -12.85
N GLU A 372 -39.60 -18.78 -13.24
CA GLU A 372 -39.92 -17.35 -13.15
C GLU A 372 -40.27 -16.89 -11.71
N SER A 373 -40.47 -17.80 -10.74
CA SER A 373 -40.77 -17.42 -9.35
C SER A 373 -39.53 -17.19 -8.48
N PHE A 374 -38.34 -17.54 -8.94
CA PHE A 374 -37.09 -17.08 -8.33
C PHE A 374 -36.57 -15.95 -9.21
N GLY A 375 -37.01 -14.72 -8.91
CA GLY A 375 -36.67 -13.52 -9.65
C GLY A 375 -35.16 -13.29 -9.72
N ALA A 376 -34.51 -13.92 -10.71
CA ALA A 376 -33.14 -13.64 -11.06
C ALA A 376 -33.08 -12.17 -11.46
N SER A 377 -32.34 -11.42 -10.66
CA SER A 377 -32.19 -9.99 -10.82
C SER A 377 -31.62 -9.68 -12.21
N TRP A 378 -32.04 -8.57 -12.82
CA TRP A 378 -31.70 -8.21 -14.21
C TRP A 378 -30.18 -8.24 -14.53
N TRP A 379 -29.33 -8.11 -13.51
CA TRP A 379 -27.88 -8.20 -13.66
C TRP A 379 -27.35 -9.65 -13.69
N GLU A 380 -28.05 -10.62 -13.10
CA GLU A 380 -27.71 -12.05 -13.18
C GLU A 380 -27.98 -12.63 -14.58
N GLN A 381 -28.92 -12.03 -15.31
CA GLN A 381 -29.22 -12.38 -16.70
C GLN A 381 -28.17 -11.84 -17.68
N ASN A 382 -27.35 -10.87 -17.27
CA ASN A 382 -26.34 -10.27 -18.12
C ASN A 382 -25.02 -11.03 -18.01
N THR A 383 -24.69 -11.81 -19.04
CA THR A 383 -23.51 -12.69 -19.08
C THR A 383 -22.19 -11.95 -18.86
N LEU A 384 -22.11 -10.68 -19.24
CA LEU A 384 -20.92 -9.85 -19.09
C LEU A 384 -20.73 -9.40 -17.63
N LEU A 385 -21.80 -8.98 -16.96
CA LEU A 385 -21.77 -8.66 -15.52
C LEU A 385 -21.46 -9.90 -14.68
N ARG A 386 -22.01 -11.05 -15.05
CA ARG A 386 -21.69 -12.33 -14.42
C ARG A 386 -20.22 -12.69 -14.59
N PHE A 387 -19.64 -12.48 -15.77
CA PHE A 387 -18.20 -12.68 -16.02
C PHE A 387 -17.34 -11.73 -15.18
N ILE A 388 -17.68 -10.44 -15.15
CA ILE A 388 -16.98 -9.45 -14.31
C ILE A 388 -17.08 -9.81 -12.82
N MET A 389 -18.26 -10.16 -12.33
CA MET A 389 -18.43 -10.61 -10.94
C MET A 389 -17.62 -11.87 -10.65
N ASN A 390 -17.56 -12.83 -11.57
CA ASN A 390 -16.72 -14.02 -11.39
C ASN A 390 -15.23 -13.68 -11.39
N LEU A 391 -14.81 -12.65 -12.13
CA LEU A 391 -13.43 -12.20 -12.19
C LEU A 391 -13.00 -11.48 -10.91
N PHE A 392 -13.90 -10.71 -10.29
CA PHE A 392 -13.62 -9.93 -9.08
C PHE A 392 -13.92 -10.67 -7.76
N PHE A 393 -14.91 -11.58 -7.75
CA PHE A 393 -15.40 -12.27 -6.55
C PHE A 393 -15.28 -13.80 -6.63
N GLY A 394 -14.89 -14.38 -7.76
CA GLY A 394 -14.90 -15.83 -8.01
C GLY A 394 -13.79 -16.65 -7.36
N LYS A 395 -13.04 -16.10 -6.39
CA LYS A 395 -12.17 -16.90 -5.52
C LYS A 395 -12.88 -17.16 -4.20
N GLY A 396 -13.87 -18.05 -4.19
CA GLY A 396 -14.45 -18.51 -2.91
C GLY A 396 -15.77 -19.26 -2.96
N THR A 397 -16.54 -19.19 -4.05
CA THR A 397 -17.75 -20.01 -4.18
C THR A 397 -17.45 -21.19 -5.09
N GLU A 398 -17.01 -22.30 -4.51
CA GLU A 398 -17.19 -23.60 -5.15
C GLU A 398 -18.66 -23.71 -5.59
N PRO A 399 -18.94 -24.29 -6.77
CA PRO A 399 -20.31 -24.49 -7.21
C PRO A 399 -21.04 -25.26 -6.12
N TYR A 400 -22.08 -24.64 -5.55
CA TYR A 400 -23.03 -25.32 -4.67
C TYR A 400 -23.57 -26.51 -5.46
N GLU A 401 -23.01 -27.70 -5.24
CA GLU A 401 -23.65 -28.94 -5.63
C GLU A 401 -24.96 -28.99 -4.87
N PHE A 402 -26.05 -28.79 -5.60
CA PHE A 402 -27.41 -28.92 -5.09
C PHE A 402 -27.61 -30.41 -4.78
N SER A 403 -27.19 -30.83 -3.59
CA SER A 403 -27.45 -32.17 -3.09
C SER A 403 -28.96 -32.31 -2.89
N ASP A 404 -29.57 -33.22 -3.64
CA ASP A 404 -31.00 -33.55 -3.55
C ASP A 404 -31.46 -33.71 -2.08
N PRO A 405 -32.50 -32.98 -1.63
CA PRO A 405 -33.00 -33.06 -0.25
C PRO A 405 -33.79 -34.34 0.07
N TYR A 406 -33.65 -35.41 -0.73
CA TYR A 406 -34.40 -36.67 -0.58
C TYR A 406 -33.55 -37.88 -0.21
N VAL A 407 -32.37 -37.70 0.39
CA VAL A 407 -31.67 -38.81 1.04
C VAL A 407 -31.96 -38.81 2.54
N THR A 408 -32.86 -39.69 2.92
CA THR A 408 -33.34 -40.02 4.26
C THR A 408 -32.21 -40.15 5.29
N THR A 409 -32.14 -39.21 6.24
CA THR A 409 -31.43 -39.36 7.52
C THR A 409 -32.23 -40.26 8.45
N ALA A 410 -31.98 -41.56 8.38
CA ALA A 410 -32.46 -42.55 9.34
C ALA A 410 -31.29 -43.43 9.83
N ALA A 411 -30.22 -42.80 10.35
CA ALA A 411 -29.13 -43.51 11.01
C ALA A 411 -28.23 -42.55 11.83
N SER A 412 -28.73 -41.94 12.91
CA SER A 412 -27.82 -41.36 13.91
C SER A 412 -28.32 -41.27 15.35
N SER A 413 -29.56 -41.67 15.67
CA SER A 413 -30.04 -41.59 17.07
C SER A 413 -29.60 -42.74 17.98
N ASN A 414 -28.97 -43.81 17.47
CA ASN A 414 -28.65 -45.01 18.27
C ASN A 414 -27.20 -45.07 18.79
N ALA A 415 -26.40 -44.02 18.62
CA ALA A 415 -24.98 -44.04 19.03
C ALA A 415 -24.75 -43.64 20.50
N TYR A 416 -25.70 -43.01 21.18
CA TYR A 416 -25.52 -42.52 22.55
C TYR A 416 -26.11 -43.43 23.66
N ASP A 417 -27.05 -44.32 23.33
CA ASP A 417 -27.72 -45.16 24.34
C ASP A 417 -26.87 -46.36 24.82
N ASN A 418 -25.74 -46.66 24.18
CA ASN A 418 -24.86 -47.76 24.58
C ASN A 418 -23.70 -47.37 25.53
N LEU A 419 -23.62 -46.11 25.97
CA LEU A 419 -22.53 -45.64 26.85
C LEU A 419 -22.88 -45.61 28.35
N PHE A 420 -24.13 -45.90 28.74
CA PHE A 420 -24.57 -45.80 30.14
C PHE A 420 -25.17 -47.08 30.74
N ASN A 421 -25.07 -48.22 30.06
CA ASN A 421 -25.43 -49.53 30.62
C ASN A 421 -24.20 -50.44 30.66
N GLN A 422 -23.34 -50.26 31.66
CA GLN A 422 -22.45 -51.30 32.20
C GLN A 422 -22.23 -51.10 33.70
#